data_AF-A0A529PYM1-F1
#
_entry.id   AF-A0A529PYM1-F1
#
_cell.length_a   1.000
_cell.length_b   1.000
_cell.length_c   1.000
_cell.angle_alpha   90.00
_cell.angle_beta   90.00
_cell.angle_gamma   90.00
#
_symmetry.space_group_name_H-M   'P 1'
#
loop_
_entity.id
_entity.type
_entity.pdbx_description
1 polymer ?
#
loop_
_entity_poly.entity_id
_entity_poly.type
_entity_poly.pdbx_seq_one_letter_code
_entity_poly.pdbx_strand_id
1 'polypeptide(L)'
;TSKSASKFDPDELLVLNRALMHHMSFEEARDRLMVLGISGDKAEAFWLAVRGNLDRLSDAVGWWRILSEGPQEPAEFSGDDRDFLNQAFDVLPEEPWNGTVWKDWTGKIK
;
A
#
# COMPACT_ATOMS: atom_id res chain seq x y z
N THR A 1 -32.13 -26.47 7.52
CA THR A 1 -31.39 -25.85 8.64
C THR A 1 -30.13 -26.65 8.87
N SER A 2 -28.95 -26.08 8.60
CA SER A 2 -27.68 -26.78 8.84
C SER A 2 -27.54 -27.08 10.33
N LYS A 3 -27.23 -28.33 10.70
CA LYS A 3 -27.12 -28.86 12.07
C LYS A 3 -25.66 -29.03 12.51
N SER A 4 -24.75 -28.17 12.07
CA SER A 4 -23.39 -28.11 12.61
C SER A 4 -23.18 -26.78 13.32
N ALA A 5 -22.53 -26.81 14.48
CA ALA A 5 -22.07 -25.60 15.13
C ALA A 5 -21.07 -24.90 14.21
N SER A 6 -21.31 -23.63 13.87
CA SER A 6 -20.34 -22.81 13.16
C SER A 6 -19.06 -22.77 13.99
N LYS A 7 -17.99 -23.39 13.48
CA LYS A 7 -16.68 -23.33 14.11
C LYS A 7 -16.09 -21.95 13.82
N PHE A 8 -15.68 -21.24 14.85
CA PHE A 8 -14.96 -19.99 14.69
C PHE A 8 -13.53 -20.28 14.22
N ASP A 9 -13.13 -19.65 13.12
CA ASP A 9 -11.77 -19.72 12.59
C ASP A 9 -11.23 -18.28 12.39
N PRO A 10 -10.19 -17.87 13.13
CA PRO A 10 -9.55 -16.57 12.94
C PRO A 10 -9.01 -16.33 11.52
N ASP A 11 -8.59 -17.38 10.82
CA ASP A 11 -8.02 -17.24 9.48
C ASP A 11 -9.11 -16.94 8.44
N GLU A 12 -10.32 -17.49 8.63
CA GLU A 12 -11.49 -17.14 7.83
C GLU A 12 -11.87 -15.66 8.01
N LEU A 13 -11.68 -15.10 9.22
CA LEU A 13 -11.92 -13.67 9.46
C LEU A 13 -10.95 -12.78 8.70
N LEU A 14 -9.66 -13.16 8.59
CA LEU A 14 -8.68 -12.39 7.83
C LEU A 14 -9.04 -12.36 6.34
N VAL A 15 -9.44 -13.51 5.79
CA VAL A 15 -9.90 -13.61 4.40
C VAL A 15 -11.13 -12.74 4.17
N LEU A 16 -12.12 -12.78 5.06
CA LEU A 16 -13.31 -11.94 4.97
C LEU A 16 -12.96 -10.46 5.08
N ASN A 17 -12.08 -10.09 6.01
CA ASN A 17 -11.69 -8.70 6.21
C ASN A 17 -10.96 -8.13 4.98
N ARG A 18 -10.03 -8.89 4.38
CA ARG A 18 -9.42 -8.54 3.08
C ARG A 18 -10.48 -8.26 2.03
N ALA A 19 -11.41 -9.20 1.83
CA ALA A 19 -12.45 -9.08 0.81
C ALA A 19 -13.32 -7.81 1.02
N LEU A 20 -13.68 -7.51 2.27
CA LEU A 20 -14.44 -6.30 2.61
C LEU A 20 -13.61 -5.03 2.33
N MET A 21 -12.36 -4.98 2.76
CA MET A 21 -11.51 -3.80 2.55
C MET A 21 -11.23 -3.53 1.08
N HIS A 22 -11.01 -4.56 0.27
CA HIS A 22 -10.77 -4.41 -1.18
C HIS A 22 -11.91 -3.65 -1.89
N HIS A 23 -13.14 -3.80 -1.40
CA HIS A 23 -14.34 -3.19 -2.00
C HIS A 23 -14.81 -1.93 -1.27
N MET A 24 -14.37 -1.70 -0.02
CA MET A 24 -14.78 -0.56 0.81
C MET A 24 -14.37 0.77 0.17
N SER A 25 -15.36 1.61 -0.10
CA SER A 25 -15.14 2.95 -0.66
C SER A 25 -14.33 3.84 0.30
N PHE A 26 -13.75 4.92 -0.22
CA PHE A 26 -13.09 5.89 0.65
C PHE A 26 -14.09 6.55 1.60
N GLU A 27 -15.31 6.85 1.15
CA GLU A 27 -16.35 7.47 1.97
C GLU A 27 -16.65 6.63 3.23
N GLU A 28 -16.78 5.31 3.09
CA GLU A 28 -16.99 4.38 4.20
C GLU A 28 -15.76 4.26 5.12
N ALA A 29 -14.56 4.37 4.57
CA ALA A 29 -13.31 4.24 5.32
C ALA A 29 -12.87 5.55 6.00
N ARG A 30 -13.31 6.71 5.49
CA ARG A 30 -12.76 8.04 5.78
C ARG A 30 -12.64 8.32 7.27
N ASP A 31 -13.73 8.16 8.02
CA ASP A 31 -13.75 8.52 9.43
C ASP A 31 -12.83 7.61 10.25
N ARG A 32 -12.73 6.33 9.88
CA ARG A 32 -11.83 5.36 10.54
C ARG A 32 -10.36 5.64 10.18
N LEU A 33 -10.08 6.01 8.94
CA LEU A 33 -8.74 6.43 8.49
C LEU A 33 -8.30 7.72 9.19
N MET A 34 -9.21 8.67 9.38
CA MET A 34 -8.93 9.93 10.09
C MET A 34 -8.52 9.67 11.54
N VAL A 35 -9.19 8.75 12.24
CA VAL A 35 -8.80 8.32 13.60
C VAL A 35 -7.40 7.71 13.63
N LEU A 36 -6.96 7.09 12.53
CA LEU A 36 -5.61 6.53 12.37
C LEU A 36 -4.57 7.57 11.90
N GLY A 37 -4.95 8.86 11.80
CA GLY A 37 -4.06 9.93 11.35
C GLY A 37 -3.93 10.05 9.83
N ILE A 38 -4.76 9.32 9.07
CA ILE A 38 -4.74 9.32 7.60
C ILE A 38 -5.83 10.27 7.11
N SER A 39 -5.44 11.44 6.62
CA SER A 39 -6.36 12.51 6.23
C SER A 39 -5.73 13.46 5.19
N GLY A 40 -6.53 14.43 4.71
CA GLY A 40 -6.11 15.41 3.71
C GLY A 40 -6.31 14.96 2.26
N ASP A 41 -5.86 15.78 1.32
CA ASP A 41 -6.19 15.67 -0.11
C ASP A 41 -5.65 14.39 -0.77
N LYS A 42 -4.62 13.77 -0.18
CA LYS A 42 -4.03 12.51 -0.67
C LYS A 42 -4.68 11.26 -0.09
N ALA A 43 -5.54 11.38 0.92
CA ALA A 43 -6.06 10.22 1.66
C ALA A 43 -6.92 9.29 0.80
N GLU A 44 -7.73 9.84 -0.11
CA GLU A 44 -8.56 9.03 -1.01
C GLU A 44 -7.72 8.25 -2.02
N ALA A 45 -6.80 8.94 -2.71
CA ALA A 45 -5.89 8.31 -3.66
C ALA A 45 -5.04 7.23 -2.99
N PHE A 46 -4.56 7.50 -1.78
CA PHE A 46 -3.86 6.53 -0.94
C PHE A 46 -4.72 5.30 -0.63
N TRP A 47 -5.95 5.50 -0.14
CA TRP A 47 -6.84 4.41 0.22
C TRP A 47 -7.11 3.50 -0.97
N LEU A 48 -7.43 4.07 -2.13
CA LEU A 48 -7.70 3.33 -3.35
C LEU A 48 -6.49 2.54 -3.84
N ALA A 49 -5.27 3.06 -3.64
CA ALA A 49 -4.03 2.37 -4.00
C ALA A 49 -3.69 1.22 -3.05
N VAL A 50 -3.92 1.38 -1.75
CA VAL A 50 -3.44 0.43 -0.73
C VAL A 50 -4.46 -0.62 -0.32
N ARG A 51 -5.77 -0.33 -0.35
CA ARG A 51 -6.83 -1.18 0.25
C ARG A 51 -6.85 -2.63 -0.25
N GLY A 52 -6.37 -2.86 -1.48
CA GLY A 52 -6.22 -4.18 -2.10
C GLY A 52 -5.09 -5.04 -1.56
N ASN A 53 -4.24 -4.49 -0.67
CA ASN A 53 -3.04 -5.14 -0.14
C ASN A 53 -3.05 -5.24 1.40
N LEU A 54 -4.11 -4.77 2.05
CA LEU A 54 -4.19 -4.74 3.52
C LEU A 54 -4.86 -6.01 4.05
N ASP A 55 -4.38 -6.53 5.17
CA ASP A 55 -5.09 -7.56 5.95
C ASP A 55 -6.01 -6.93 7.00
N ARG A 56 -5.60 -5.78 7.56
CA ARG A 56 -6.32 -5.00 8.57
C ARG A 56 -6.28 -3.51 8.23
N LEU A 57 -7.29 -2.76 8.70
CA LEU A 57 -7.31 -1.31 8.49
C LEU A 57 -6.10 -0.61 9.14
N SER A 58 -5.62 -1.12 10.28
CA SER A 58 -4.43 -0.61 10.97
C SER A 58 -3.17 -0.67 10.12
N ASP A 59 -3.10 -1.61 9.17
CA ASP A 59 -1.92 -1.80 8.31
C ASP A 59 -1.73 -0.59 7.38
N ALA A 60 -2.80 0.19 7.14
CA ALA A 60 -2.74 1.45 6.41
C ALA A 60 -1.81 2.48 7.06
N VAL A 61 -1.62 2.45 8.39
CA VAL A 61 -0.76 3.40 9.10
C VAL A 61 0.70 3.27 8.65
N GLY A 62 1.19 2.03 8.50
CA GLY A 62 2.56 1.78 8.04
C GLY A 62 2.76 2.30 6.62
N TRP A 63 1.84 2.00 5.71
CA TRP A 63 1.90 2.46 4.32
C TRP A 63 1.78 3.98 4.20
N TRP A 64 0.91 4.61 4.97
CA TRP A 64 0.76 6.06 4.99
C TRP A 64 2.05 6.75 5.44
N ARG A 65 2.69 6.19 6.48
CA ARG A 65 3.97 6.68 6.97
C ARG A 65 5.07 6.55 5.92
N ILE A 66 5.16 5.41 5.23
CA ILE A 66 6.13 5.21 4.14
C ILE A 66 5.96 6.27 3.04
N LEU A 67 4.72 6.58 2.66
CA LEU A 67 4.45 7.56 1.61
C LEU A 67 4.64 9.03 2.05
N SER A 68 4.48 9.31 3.33
CA SER A 68 4.55 10.67 3.88
C SER A 68 5.95 11.04 4.37
N GLU A 69 6.68 10.07 4.92
CA GLU A 69 7.97 10.26 5.59
C GLU A 69 9.12 9.49 4.91
N GLY A 70 8.82 8.57 4.00
CA GLY A 70 9.78 7.65 3.39
C GLY A 70 9.93 6.31 4.15
N PRO A 71 10.74 5.37 3.61
CA PRO A 71 11.08 4.14 4.30
C PRO A 71 11.76 4.43 5.64
N GLN A 72 11.30 3.76 6.70
CA GLN A 72 11.77 4.05 8.05
C GLN A 72 13.11 3.38 8.38
N GLU A 73 13.39 2.26 7.74
CA GLU A 73 14.64 1.53 7.89
C GLU A 73 15.45 1.62 6.59
N PRO A 74 16.69 2.11 6.63
CA PRO A 74 17.59 2.05 5.49
C PRO A 74 17.87 0.60 5.13
N ALA A 75 17.67 0.23 3.87
CA ALA A 75 18.08 -1.08 3.39
C ALA A 75 19.58 -1.12 3.13
N GLU A 76 20.24 -2.20 3.55
CA GLU A 76 21.63 -2.47 3.18
C GLU A 76 21.66 -3.19 1.83
N PHE A 77 22.28 -2.56 0.84
CA PHE A 77 22.45 -3.12 -0.51
C PHE A 77 23.88 -3.62 -0.73
N SER A 78 24.00 -4.77 -1.38
CA SER A 78 25.28 -5.35 -1.80
C SER A 78 25.86 -4.62 -3.03
N GLY A 79 27.08 -4.97 -3.47
CA GLY A 79 27.78 -4.27 -4.56
C GLY A 79 26.93 -4.11 -5.84
N ASP A 80 26.55 -5.24 -6.45
CA ASP A 80 25.78 -5.25 -7.70
C ASP A 80 24.42 -4.54 -7.54
N ASP A 81 23.77 -4.67 -6.37
CA ASP A 81 22.51 -3.98 -6.09
C ASP A 81 22.69 -2.45 -6.06
N ARG A 82 23.81 -1.96 -5.49
CA ARG A 82 24.11 -0.52 -5.47
C ARG A 82 24.35 0.02 -6.88
N ASP A 83 25.06 -0.72 -7.71
CA ASP A 83 25.33 -0.32 -9.10
C ASP A 83 24.03 -0.28 -9.92
N PHE A 84 23.13 -1.23 -9.70
CA PHE A 84 21.81 -1.25 -10.31
C PHE A 84 20.93 -0.08 -9.83
N LEU A 85 20.92 0.20 -8.52
CA LEU A 85 20.16 1.31 -7.95
C LEU A 85 20.64 2.66 -8.49
N ASN A 86 21.95 2.87 -8.62
CA ASN A 86 22.51 4.09 -9.20
C ASN A 86 22.03 4.28 -10.65
N GLN A 87 22.09 3.22 -11.47
CA GLN A 87 21.56 3.26 -12.84
C GLN A 87 20.06 3.55 -12.88
N ALA A 88 19.29 2.97 -11.95
CA ALA A 88 17.87 3.25 -11.82
C ALA A 88 17.60 4.72 -11.47
N PHE A 89 18.37 5.31 -10.56
CA PHE A 89 18.28 6.73 -10.21
C PHE A 89 18.62 7.64 -11.40
N ASP A 90 19.65 7.32 -12.17
CA ASP A 90 20.08 8.12 -13.34
C ASP A 90 19.01 8.22 -14.44
N VAL A 91 18.13 7.22 -14.54
CA VAL A 91 17.06 7.16 -15.56
C VAL A 91 15.67 7.51 -15.01
N LEU A 92 15.57 7.90 -13.74
CA LEU A 92 14.31 8.32 -13.13
C LEU A 92 13.80 9.59 -13.83
N PRO A 93 12.56 9.59 -14.38
CA PRO A 93 12.01 10.78 -15.02
C PRO A 93 11.88 11.96 -14.04
N GLU A 94 12.03 13.19 -14.53
CA GLU A 94 11.73 14.38 -13.74
C GLU A 94 10.24 14.48 -13.40
N GLU A 95 9.93 15.11 -12.28
CA GLU A 95 8.57 15.44 -11.87
C GLU A 95 7.96 16.56 -12.76
N PRO A 96 6.62 16.63 -12.90
CA PRO A 96 5.59 15.86 -12.20
C PRO A 96 5.35 14.47 -12.79
N TRP A 97 5.17 13.49 -11.91
CA TRP A 97 4.85 12.12 -12.27
C TRP A 97 3.35 11.87 -12.45
N ASN A 98 3.03 10.90 -13.30
CA ASN A 98 1.66 10.45 -13.55
C ASN A 98 1.58 8.90 -13.47
N GLY A 99 0.41 8.33 -13.77
CA GLY A 99 0.18 6.88 -13.71
C GLY A 99 1.03 6.02 -14.66
N THR A 100 1.78 6.60 -15.62
CA THR A 100 2.67 5.85 -16.51
C THR A 100 4.13 5.84 -16.05
N VAL A 101 4.51 6.72 -15.11
CA VAL A 101 5.92 6.90 -14.70
C VAL A 101 6.59 5.58 -14.31
N TRP A 102 5.89 4.72 -13.58
CA TRP A 102 6.43 3.46 -13.10
C TRP A 102 6.82 2.55 -14.26
N LYS A 103 5.91 2.39 -15.22
CA LYS A 103 6.13 1.58 -16.42
C LYS A 103 7.24 2.17 -17.29
N ASP A 104 7.22 3.48 -17.50
CA ASP A 104 8.19 4.17 -18.36
C ASP A 104 9.60 4.15 -17.74
N TRP A 105 9.70 4.30 -16.43
CA TRP A 105 10.96 4.23 -15.68
C TRP A 105 11.52 2.82 -15.69
N THR A 106 10.74 1.83 -15.22
CA THR A 106 11.18 0.42 -15.17
C THR A 106 11.52 -0.16 -16.54
N GLY A 107 10.92 0.33 -17.62
CA GLY A 107 11.29 -0.07 -18.99
C GLY A 107 12.63 0.50 -19.49
N LYS A 108 13.14 1.57 -18.87
CA LYS A 108 14.47 2.16 -19.15
C LYS A 108 15.57 1.48 -18.34
N ILE A 109 15.25 0.98 -17.15
CA ILE A 109 16.16 0.18 -16.32
C ILE A 109 16.37 -1.17 -17.02
N LYS A 110 17.62 -1.54 -17.31
CA LYS A 110 17.99 -2.81 -17.95
C LYS A 110 19.14 -3.47 -17.23
#